data_AF-A0A7K9V711-F1
#
_entry.id   AF-A0A7K9V711-F1
#
_cell.length_a   1.000
_cell.length_b   1.000
_cell.length_c   1.000
_cell.angle_alpha   90.00
_cell.angle_beta   90.00
_cell.angle_gamma   90.00
#
_symmetry.space_group_name_H-M   'P 1'
#
loop_
_entity.id
_entity.type
_entity.pdbx_description
1 polymer ?
#
loop_
_entity_poly.entity_id
_entity_poly.type
_entity_poly.pdbx_seq_one_letter_code
_entity_poly.pdbx_strand_id
1 'polypeptide(L)'
;AGLFRGPDRCCREHDQCEAQITALQFNYGIRNYRLHTVSHCDCDARFRRCLLDLNDTISNIIGVTFFNLLEVPCFVLEESEECVQWHWWGGCERYGVVPLARMVQQGHYGHGLPAE
;
A
#
# COMPACT_ATOMS: atom_id res chain seq x y z
N ALA A 1 -3.94 -17.24 16.82
CA ALA A 1 -3.67 -15.82 17.13
C ALA A 1 -2.20 -15.70 17.53
N GLY A 2 -1.51 -14.61 17.18
CA GLY A 2 -0.13 -14.42 17.59
C GLY A 2 -0.01 -13.87 19.01
N LEU A 3 1.23 -13.60 19.43
CA LEU A 3 1.58 -13.21 20.79
C LEU A 3 1.07 -11.80 21.13
N PHE A 4 1.05 -10.88 20.16
CA PHE A 4 0.66 -9.49 20.35
C PHE A 4 -0.67 -9.22 19.63
N ARG A 5 -1.77 -9.60 20.28
CA ARG A 5 -3.13 -9.60 19.68
C ARG A 5 -3.54 -8.28 19.03
N GLY A 6 -3.18 -7.14 19.63
CA GLY A 6 -3.47 -5.80 19.09
C GLY A 6 -2.73 -5.55 17.77
N PRO A 7 -1.39 -5.49 17.79
CA PRO A 7 -0.61 -5.28 16.57
C PRO A 7 -0.89 -6.34 15.49
N ASP A 8 -1.04 -7.62 15.87
CA ASP A 8 -1.38 -8.70 14.94
C ASP A 8 -2.70 -8.46 14.21
N ARG A 9 -3.69 -7.84 14.88
CA ARG A 9 -4.96 -7.47 14.25
C ARG A 9 -4.74 -6.39 13.20
N CYS A 10 -3.99 -5.33 13.53
CA CYS A 10 -3.69 -4.26 12.57
C CYS A 10 -2.96 -4.80 11.33
N CYS A 11 -1.97 -5.68 11.50
CA CYS A 11 -1.25 -6.29 10.39
C CYS A 11 -2.16 -7.19 9.53
N ARG A 12 -3.02 -8.01 10.15
CA ARG A 12 -3.95 -8.87 9.41
C ARG A 12 -4.97 -8.08 8.60
N GLU A 13 -5.47 -6.98 9.15
CA GLU A 13 -6.38 -6.07 8.42
C GLU A 13 -5.67 -5.37 7.26
N HIS A 14 -4.39 -5.03 7.42
CA HIS A 14 -3.55 -4.46 6.36
C HIS A 14 -3.26 -5.46 5.24
N ASP A 15 -2.93 -6.70 5.59
CA ASP A 15 -2.64 -7.80 4.64
C ASP A 15 -3.85 -8.18 3.77
N GLN A 16 -5.07 -7.81 4.19
CA GLN A 16 -6.32 -8.05 3.46
C GLN A 16 -6.71 -6.90 2.52
N CYS A 17 -5.78 -5.98 2.24
CA CYS A 17 -6.03 -4.89 1.31
C CYS A 17 -6.43 -5.40 -0.08
N GLU A 18 -7.60 -5.00 -0.57
CA GLU A 18 -8.12 -5.44 -1.87
C GLU A 18 -7.20 -5.03 -3.04
N ALA A 19 -6.59 -3.85 -2.93
CA ALA A 19 -5.67 -3.31 -3.92
C ALA A 19 -4.24 -3.35 -3.38
N GLN A 20 -3.49 -4.35 -3.82
CA GLN A 20 -2.07 -4.52 -3.53
C GLN A 20 -1.29 -5.01 -4.76
N ILE A 21 0.01 -4.73 -4.76
CA ILE A 21 0.96 -5.22 -5.76
C ILE A 21 2.03 -5.98 -5.01
N THR A 22 1.97 -7.31 -5.07
CA THR A 22 2.90 -8.17 -4.34
C THR A 22 4.33 -8.02 -4.86
N ALA A 23 5.29 -8.51 -4.08
CA ALA A 23 6.70 -8.47 -4.46
C ALA A 23 6.92 -9.03 -5.88
N LEU A 24 7.65 -8.29 -6.71
CA LEU A 24 7.99 -8.67 -8.09
C LEU A 24 6.78 -8.77 -9.05
N GLN A 25 5.55 -8.47 -8.62
CA GLN A 25 4.35 -8.56 -9.46
C GLN A 25 4.22 -7.34 -10.40
N PHE A 26 3.64 -7.57 -11.58
CA PHE A 26 3.11 -6.49 -12.43
C PHE A 26 1.60 -6.42 -12.26
N ASN A 27 1.09 -5.27 -11.84
CA ASN A 27 -0.33 -5.01 -11.70
C ASN A 27 -0.59 -3.50 -11.83
N TYR A 28 -1.82 -3.09 -12.17
CA TYR A 28 -2.20 -1.68 -12.31
C TYR A 28 -1.21 -0.85 -13.16
N GLY A 29 -0.66 -1.44 -14.21
CA GLY A 29 0.28 -0.77 -15.13
C GLY A 29 1.71 -0.59 -14.63
N ILE A 30 2.08 -1.06 -13.43
CA ILE A 30 3.44 -0.93 -12.87
C ILE A 30 4.01 -2.27 -12.39
N ARG A 31 5.35 -2.39 -12.40
CA ARG A 31 6.08 -3.51 -11.80
C ARG A 31 6.56 -3.12 -10.40
N ASN A 32 6.19 -3.90 -9.38
CA ASN A 32 6.77 -3.75 -8.06
C ASN A 32 8.12 -4.46 -7.98
N TYR A 33 9.24 -3.75 -8.19
CA TYR A 33 10.58 -4.33 -8.07
C TYR A 33 11.03 -4.60 -6.62
N ARG A 34 10.23 -4.25 -5.61
CA ARG A 34 10.55 -4.47 -4.19
C ARG A 34 10.32 -5.93 -3.82
N LEU A 35 11.00 -6.37 -2.76
CA LEU A 35 10.83 -7.71 -2.16
C LEU A 35 9.70 -7.77 -1.13
N HIS A 36 8.86 -6.73 -1.06
CA HIS A 36 7.68 -6.65 -0.20
C HIS A 36 6.49 -6.12 -0.99
N THR A 37 5.29 -6.40 -0.47
CA THR A 37 4.03 -5.90 -1.04
C THR A 37 3.91 -4.39 -0.86
N VAL A 38 3.43 -3.72 -1.90
CA VAL A 38 2.98 -2.32 -1.83
C VAL A 38 1.46 -2.34 -1.85
N SER A 39 0.81 -1.59 -0.96
CA SER A 39 -0.65 -1.55 -0.80
C SER A 39 -1.21 -0.19 -1.17
N HIS A 40 -2.54 -0.12 -1.33
CA HIS A 40 -3.23 1.15 -1.56
C HIS A 40 -3.05 2.10 -0.37
N CYS A 41 -2.91 3.40 -0.63
CA CYS A 41 -2.64 4.40 0.41
C CYS A 41 -3.72 4.46 1.50
N ASP A 42 -4.98 4.15 1.18
CA ASP A 42 -6.04 4.05 2.19
C ASP A 42 -5.83 2.90 3.18
N CYS A 43 -5.27 1.78 2.72
CA CYS A 43 -4.93 0.64 3.58
C CYS A 43 -3.80 1.03 4.54
N ASP A 44 -2.75 1.68 4.05
CA ASP A 44 -1.63 2.13 4.87
C ASP A 44 -2.05 3.23 5.86
N ALA A 45 -2.97 4.12 5.46
CA ALA A 45 -3.54 5.13 6.36
C ALA A 45 -4.36 4.51 7.50
N ARG A 46 -5.18 3.49 7.22
CA ARG A 46 -5.89 2.73 8.26
C ARG A 46 -4.93 1.96 9.16
N PHE A 47 -3.90 1.34 8.57
CA PHE A 47 -2.88 0.62 9.30
C PHE A 47 -2.15 1.54 10.29
N ARG A 48 -1.72 2.72 9.83
CA ARG A 48 -1.13 3.76 10.69
C ARG A 48 -2.03 4.12 11.86
N ARG A 49 -3.31 4.42 11.60
CA ARG A 49 -4.27 4.77 12.66
C ARG A 49 -4.44 3.64 13.66
N CYS A 50 -4.60 2.40 13.19
CA CYS A 50 -4.72 1.23 14.05
C CYS A 50 -3.53 1.07 15.00
N LEU A 51 -2.30 1.28 14.51
CA LEU A 51 -1.09 1.21 15.34
C LEU A 51 -1.01 2.36 16.36
N LEU A 52 -1.38 3.58 15.96
CA LEU A 52 -1.42 4.75 16.85
C LEU A 52 -2.46 4.59 17.96
N ASP A 53 -3.63 4.04 17.64
CA ASP A 53 -4.73 3.85 18.59
C ASP A 53 -4.40 2.79 19.66
N LEU A 54 -3.56 1.80 19.34
CA LEU A 54 -3.08 0.82 20.32
C LEU A 54 -2.10 1.43 21.31
N ASN A 55 -1.29 2.40 20.87
CA ASN A 55 -0.34 3.16 21.68
C ASN A 55 0.56 2.29 22.58
N ASP A 56 1.01 1.14 22.08
CA ASP A 56 1.90 0.21 22.76
C ASP A 56 3.28 0.12 22.09
N THR A 57 4.28 -0.37 22.83
CA THR A 57 5.68 -0.46 22.37
C THR A 57 5.82 -1.24 21.06
N ILE A 58 5.09 -2.34 20.90
CA ILE A 58 5.20 -3.22 19.72
C ILE A 58 4.55 -2.55 18.51
N SER A 59 3.35 -1.97 18.68
CA SER A 59 2.69 -1.18 17.63
C SER A 59 3.57 -0.04 17.13
N ASN A 60 4.26 0.65 18.07
CA ASN A 60 5.19 1.72 17.75
C ASN A 60 6.43 1.25 16.98
N ILE A 61 7.03 0.12 17.37
CA ILE A 61 8.14 -0.49 16.63
C ILE A 61 7.71 -0.84 15.20
N ILE A 62 6.52 -1.42 15.03
CA ILE A 62 5.98 -1.77 13.70
C ILE A 62 5.77 -0.51 12.87
N GLY A 63 5.14 0.53 13.43
CA GLY A 63 4.88 1.79 12.74
C GLY A 63 6.16 2.50 12.31
N VAL A 64 7.13 2.63 13.21
CA VAL A 64 8.44 3.23 12.89
C VAL A 64 9.18 2.39 11.84
N THR A 65 9.18 1.06 11.96
CA THR A 65 9.84 0.20 10.98
C THR A 65 9.24 0.37 9.58
N PHE A 66 7.91 0.33 9.47
CA PHE A 66 7.22 0.39 8.20
C PHE A 66 7.32 1.78 7.53
N PHE A 67 7.01 2.85 8.26
CA PHE A 67 6.86 4.19 7.69
C PHE A 67 8.13 5.05 7.74
N ASN A 68 9.08 4.77 8.64
CA ASN A 68 10.27 5.61 8.83
C ASN A 68 11.56 4.91 8.41
N LEU A 69 11.74 3.62 8.75
CA LEU A 69 12.97 2.90 8.43
C LEU A 69 12.96 2.32 7.02
N LEU A 70 11.89 1.59 6.67
CA LEU A 70 11.74 0.98 5.36
C LEU A 70 11.17 1.95 4.32
N GLU A 71 10.55 3.04 4.80
CA GLU A 71 9.87 4.05 3.99
C GLU A 71 9.00 3.40 2.89
N VAL A 72 8.22 2.38 3.28
CA VAL A 72 7.41 1.61 2.35
C VAL A 72 6.47 2.59 1.64
N PRO A 73 6.50 2.72 0.31
CA PRO A 73 5.57 3.60 -0.38
C PRO A 73 4.18 2.95 -0.46
N CYS A 74 3.18 3.74 -0.78
CA CYS A 74 1.85 3.24 -1.14
C CYS A 74 1.53 3.65 -2.59
N PHE A 75 0.39 3.23 -3.11
CA PHE A 75 -0.12 3.74 -4.39
C PHE A 75 -1.58 4.17 -4.29
N VAL A 76 -1.97 5.06 -5.20
CA VAL A 76 -3.38 5.36 -5.49
C VAL A 76 -3.72 4.85 -6.88
N LEU A 77 -4.99 4.53 -7.12
CA LEU A 77 -5.49 4.18 -8.45
C LEU A 77 -6.08 5.41 -9.13
N GLU A 78 -5.62 5.68 -10.35
CA GLU A 78 -6.10 6.76 -11.20
C GLU A 78 -6.68 6.16 -12.48
N GLU A 79 -7.88 6.59 -12.87
CA GLU A 79 -8.52 6.14 -14.09
C GLU A 79 -7.82 6.77 -15.31
N SER A 80 -7.39 5.93 -16.26
CA SER A 80 -6.77 6.35 -17.52
C SER A 80 -7.39 5.61 -18.70
N GLU A 81 -7.51 6.29 -19.84
CA GLU A 81 -7.92 5.66 -21.10
C GLU A 81 -6.71 5.00 -21.76
N GLU A 82 -6.68 3.66 -21.71
CA GLU A 82 -5.55 2.87 -22.21
C GLU A 82 -6.00 1.89 -23.29
N CYS A 83 -5.03 1.37 -24.04
CA CYS A 83 -5.30 0.29 -24.96
C CYS A 83 -5.56 -1.03 -24.22
N VAL A 84 -6.80 -1.51 -24.24
CA VAL A 84 -7.21 -2.76 -23.58
C VAL A 84 -7.22 -3.96 -24.53
N GLN A 85 -7.12 -3.71 -25.84
CA GLN A 85 -7.10 -4.73 -26.87
C GLN A 85 -6.21 -4.32 -28.04
N TRP A 86 -5.27 -5.19 -28.38
CA TRP A 86 -4.28 -4.94 -29.43
C TRP A 86 -4.60 -5.74 -30.69
N HIS A 87 -4.36 -5.14 -31.86
CA HIS A 87 -4.28 -5.90 -33.09
C HIS A 87 -3.00 -6.74 -33.12
N TRP A 88 -3.05 -7.91 -33.77
CA TRP A 88 -1.88 -8.80 -33.85
C TRP A 88 -0.73 -8.21 -34.68
N TRP A 89 -1.02 -7.37 -35.67
CA TRP A 89 -0.02 -6.65 -36.48
C TRP A 89 0.48 -5.35 -35.82
N GLY A 90 0.05 -5.07 -34.59
CA GLY A 90 0.35 -3.83 -33.88
C GLY A 90 -0.73 -2.76 -34.03
N GLY A 91 -0.70 -1.79 -33.11
CA GLY A 91 -1.74 -0.78 -32.97
C GLY A 91 -2.89 -1.20 -32.05
N CYS A 92 -3.59 -0.22 -31.50
CA CYS A 92 -4.70 -0.46 -30.59
C CYS A 92 -6.00 -0.70 -31.36
N GLU A 93 -6.69 -1.79 -31.05
CA GLU A 93 -8.03 -2.07 -31.58
C GLU A 93 -9.11 -1.35 -30.76
N ARG A 94 -8.96 -1.34 -29.43
CA ARG A 94 -9.96 -0.76 -28.52
C ARG A 94 -9.32 -0.14 -27.29
N TYR A 95 -9.74 1.09 -27.01
CA TYR A 95 -9.43 1.80 -25.78
C TYR A 95 -10.48 1.55 -24.71
N GLY A 96 -10.08 1.62 -23.45
CA GLY A 96 -10.97 1.50 -22.31
C GLY A 96 -10.37 2.17 -21.08
N VAL A 97 -11.23 2.61 -20.18
CA VAL A 97 -10.83 3.18 -18.90
C VAL A 97 -10.36 2.05 -17.99
N VAL A 98 -9.12 2.15 -17.49
CA VAL A 98 -8.52 1.19 -16.57
C VAL A 98 -7.89 1.92 -15.37
N PRO A 99 -7.85 1.29 -14.18
CA PRO A 99 -7.16 1.85 -13.03
C PRO A 99 -5.64 1.62 -13.15
N LEU A 100 -4.87 2.70 -13.16
CA LEU A 100 -3.41 2.67 -13.13
C LEU A 100 -2.90 3.13 -11.77
N ALA A 101 -1.85 2.48 -11.28
CA ALA A 101 -1.24 2.81 -10.00
C ALA A 101 -0.27 3.98 -10.16
N ARG A 102 -0.46 5.02 -9.35
CA ARG A 102 0.53 6.07 -9.11
C ARG A 102 1.14 5.91 -7.72
N MET A 103 2.46 5.75 -7.69
CA MET A 103 3.22 5.61 -6.44
C MET A 103 3.21 6.93 -5.65
N VAL A 104 3.10 6.82 -4.32
CA VAL A 104 3.08 7.94 -3.38
C VAL A 104 4.08 7.65 -2.27
N GLN A 105 4.93 8.64 -1.98
CA GLN A 105 5.78 8.60 -0.78
C GLN A 105 4.94 8.95 0.45
N GLN A 106 5.05 8.13 1.49
CA GLN A 106 4.27 8.32 2.71
C GLN A 106 4.98 9.29 3.68
N GLY A 107 4.20 9.96 4.53
CA GLY A 107 4.77 10.78 5.61
C GLY A 107 5.32 9.93 6.76
N HIS A 108 6.08 10.52 7.67
CA HIS A 108 6.62 9.80 8.83
C HIS A 108 5.53 9.40 9.84
N TYR A 109 5.69 8.25 10.48
CA TYR A 109 4.91 7.81 11.64
C TYR A 109 5.30 8.66 12.86
N GLY A 110 4.32 9.37 13.41
CA GLY A 110 4.50 10.20 14.60
C GLY A 110 4.47 9.33 15.86
N HIS A 111 5.55 9.36 16.63
CA HIS A 111 5.63 8.71 17.95
C HIS A 111 5.65 9.80 19.02
N GLY A 112 4.59 9.90 19.83
CA GLY A 112 4.62 10.65 21.10
C GLY A 112 4.66 12.18 21.02
N LEU A 113 3.94 12.81 20.08
CA LEU A 113 3.59 14.23 20.21
C LEU A 113 2.06 14.35 20.39
N PRO A 114 1.58 15.06 21.42
CA PRO A 114 0.17 15.45 21.49
C PRO A 114 -0.17 16.29 20.26
N ALA A 115 -1.40 16.15 19.76
CA ALA A 115 -1.97 17.17 18.92
C ALA A 115 -2.04 18.48 19.74
N GLU A 116 -1.29 19.49 19.33
CA GLU A 116 -1.59 20.90 19.64
C GLU A 116 -2.57 21.43 18.59
#